data_AF-A0A6N7FPH2-F1
#
_entry.id   AF-A0A6N7FPH2-F1
#
_cell.length_a   1.000
_cell.length_b   1.000
_cell.length_c   1.000
_cell.angle_alpha   90.00
_cell.angle_beta   90.00
_cell.angle_gamma   90.00
#
_symmetry.space_group_name_H-M   'P 1'
#
loop_
_entity.id
_entity.type
_entity.pdbx_description
1 polymer ?
#
loop_
_entity_poly.entity_id
_entity_poly.type
_entity_poly.pdbx_seq_one_letter_code
_entity_poly.pdbx_strand_id
1 'polypeptide(L)' 'MRTTVTLADDVASAVEELRRRRGIGVSSAVNELVRQGLGRPTPPAPFVQATSAMRARIDVADVADALELLEGPRAR' A
#
# COMPACT_ATOMS: atom_id res chain seq x y z
N MET A 1 -14.23 21.58 -18.17
CA MET A 1 -14.93 20.55 -18.96
C MET A 1 -16.25 20.22 -18.28
N ARG A 2 -17.32 19.92 -19.03
CA ARG A 2 -18.62 19.51 -18.46
C ARG A 2 -18.85 18.04 -18.75
N THR A 3 -19.06 17.25 -17.70
CA THR A 3 -19.26 15.81 -17.77
C THR A 3 -20.50 15.46 -16.96
N THR A 4 -21.34 14.57 -17.49
CA THR A 4 -22.44 13.98 -16.74
C THR A 4 -21.93 12.71 -16.08
N VAL A 5 -22.12 12.60 -14.76
CA VAL A 5 -21.73 11.42 -13.98
C VAL A 5 -22.93 10.93 -13.18
N THR A 6 -23.02 9.62 -12.97
CA THR A 6 -24.01 9.03 -12.07
C THR A 6 -23.35 8.81 -10.71
N LEU A 7 -24.01 9.23 -9.63
CA LEU A 7 -23.52 9.04 -8.26
C LEU A 7 -24.32 7.91 -7.60
N ALA A 8 -23.63 7.03 -6.87
CA ALA A 8 -24.29 6.10 -5.95
C ALA A 8 -24.87 6.87 -4.74
N ASP A 9 -25.81 6.26 -4.03
CA ASP A 9 -26.56 6.91 -2.94
C ASP A 9 -25.65 7.38 -1.79
N ASP A 10 -24.61 6.61 -1.48
CA ASP A 10 -23.59 6.94 -0.49
C ASP A 10 -22.76 8.16 -0.92
N VAL A 11 -22.36 8.21 -2.19
CA VAL A 11 -21.63 9.35 -2.77
C VAL A 11 -22.48 10.61 -2.80
N ALA A 12 -23.75 10.51 -3.20
CA ALA A 12 -24.69 11.63 -3.17
C ALA A 12 -24.87 12.17 -1.74
N SER A 13 -24.97 11.28 -0.75
CA SER A 13 -25.06 11.67 0.66
C SER A 13 -23.82 12.42 1.15
N ALA A 14 -22.62 11.95 0.77
CA ALA A 14 -21.36 12.62 1.10
C ALA A 14 -21.26 14.02 0.47
N VAL A 15 -21.72 14.18 -0.78
CA VAL A 15 -21.79 15.48 -1.46
C VAL A 15 -22.71 16.42 -0.68
N GLU A 16 -23.91 15.98 -0.32
CA GLU A 16 -24.86 16.81 0.45
C GLU A 16 -24.34 17.19 1.84
N GLU A 17 -23.65 16.28 2.54
CA GLU A 17 -23.02 16.59 3.82
C GLU A 17 -21.97 17.70 3.66
N LEU A 18 -21.09 17.59 2.65
CA LEU A 18 -20.07 18.60 2.40
C LEU A 18 -20.68 19.95 2.03
N ARG A 19 -21.75 19.95 1.23
CA ARG A 19 -22.51 21.15 0.89
C ARG A 19 -23.07 21.82 2.15
N ARG A 20 -23.73 21.06 3.04
CA ARG A 20 -24.28 21.60 4.30
C ARG A 20 -23.19 22.16 5.22
N ARG A 21 -22.06 21.46 5.34
CA ARG A 21 -20.96 21.85 6.22
C ARG A 21 -20.22 23.10 5.76
N ARG A 22 -20.13 23.34 4.44
CA ARG A 22 -19.30 24.41 3.87
C ARG A 22 -20.05 25.47 3.08
N GLY A 23 -21.35 25.30 2.85
CA GLY A 23 -22.17 26.25 2.10
C GLY A 23 -21.80 26.35 0.61
N ILE A 24 -21.25 25.29 0.02
CA ILE A 24 -20.78 25.28 -1.37
C ILE A 24 -21.77 24.61 -2.33
N GLY A 25 -21.66 24.95 -3.62
CA GLY A 25 -22.46 24.32 -4.68
C GLY A 25 -22.06 22.87 -4.98
N VAL A 26 -22.95 22.12 -5.64
CA VAL A 26 -22.78 20.69 -5.98
C VAL A 26 -21.49 20.45 -6.78
N SER A 27 -21.24 21.25 -7.82
CA SER A 27 -20.04 21.10 -8.66
C SER A 27 -18.75 21.30 -7.85
N SER A 28 -18.73 22.28 -6.94
CA SER A 28 -17.58 22.52 -6.07
C SER A 28 -17.36 21.37 -5.10
N ALA A 29 -18.43 20.86 -4.48
CA ALA A 29 -18.36 19.73 -3.57
C ALA A 29 -17.85 18.46 -4.26
N VAL A 30 -18.39 18.12 -5.43
CA VAL A 30 -17.96 16.97 -6.24
C VAL A 30 -16.49 17.08 -6.61
N ASN A 31 -16.06 18.22 -7.15
CA ASN A 31 -14.67 18.41 -7.55
C ASN A 31 -13.70 18.36 -6.37
N GLU A 32 -14.10 18.84 -5.20
CA GLU A 32 -13.29 18.75 -3.99
C GLU A 32 -13.11 17.29 -3.55
N LEU A 33 -14.20 16.52 -3.44
CA LEU A 33 -14.14 15.11 -3.07
C LEU A 33 -13.30 14.30 -4.06
N VAL A 34 -13.47 14.53 -5.37
CA VAL A 34 -12.64 13.90 -6.41
C VAL A 34 -11.17 14.24 -6.23
N ARG A 35 -10.82 15.51 -6.00
CA ARG A 35 -9.43 15.93 -5.79
C ARG A 35 -8.83 15.29 -4.53
N GLN A 36 -9.59 15.18 -3.44
CA GLN A 36 -9.15 14.49 -2.23
C GLN A 36 -8.91 12.99 -2.48
N GLY A 37 -9.73 12.35 -3.31
CA GLY A 37 -9.54 10.97 -3.73
C GLY A 37 -8.32 10.77 -4.62
N LEU A 38 -8.10 11.66 -5.59
CA LEU A 38 -6.94 11.62 -6.49
C LEU A 38 -5.62 11.92 -5.77
N GLY A 39 -5.66 12.79 -4.75
CA GLY A 39 -4.49 13.21 -3.98
C GLY A 39 -4.06 12.24 -2.88
N ARG A 40 -4.77 11.12 -2.69
CA ARG A 40 -4.35 10.03 -1.78
C ARG A 40 -3.66 8.93 -2.59
N PRO A 41 -2.34 9.00 -2.84
CA PRO A 41 -1.61 7.77 -3.11
C PRO A 41 -1.80 6.89 -1.89
N THR A 42 -2.41 5.72 -2.06
CA THR A 42 -2.33 4.69 -1.04
C THR A 42 -0.85 4.37 -0.94
N PRO A 43 -0.15 4.67 0.17
CA PRO A 43 1.23 4.29 0.28
C PRO A 43 1.28 2.78 0.07
N PRO A 44 2.19 2.26 -0.78
CA PRO A 44 2.34 0.82 -0.89
C PRO A 44 2.57 0.29 0.51
N ALA A 45 1.85 -0.78 0.87
CA ALA A 45 2.09 -1.45 2.14
C ALA A 45 3.59 -1.82 2.19
N PRO A 46 4.29 -1.59 3.31
CA PRO A 46 5.66 -2.02 3.44
C PRO A 46 5.78 -3.51 3.12
N PHE A 47 6.77 -3.88 2.32
CA PHE A 47 7.05 -5.29 2.10
C PHE A 47 7.48 -5.93 3.42
N VAL A 48 6.78 -6.99 3.83
CA VAL A 48 7.13 -7.83 4.97
C VAL A 48 7.45 -9.21 4.45
N GLN A 49 8.72 -9.60 4.51
CA GLN A 49 9.15 -10.94 4.11
C GLN A 49 8.57 -11.97 5.08
N ALA A 50 7.85 -12.95 4.54
CA ALA A 50 7.46 -14.12 5.32
C ALA A 50 8.71 -14.93 5.66
N THR A 51 9.05 -15.01 6.94
CA THR A 51 10.18 -15.79 7.43
C THR A 51 9.70 -17.06 8.10
N SER A 52 10.54 -18.09 8.09
CA SER A 52 10.34 -19.32 8.83
C SER A 52 11.64 -19.75 9.49
N ALA A 53 11.55 -20.56 10.55
CA ALA A 53 12.73 -21.06 11.22
C ALA A 53 13.48 -22.03 10.29
N MET A 54 14.61 -21.58 9.74
CA MET A 54 15.44 -22.41 8.84
C MET A 54 16.08 -23.62 9.55
N ARG A 55 16.21 -23.57 10.89
CA ARG A 55 16.85 -24.61 11.70
C ARG A 55 18.24 -25.00 11.16
N ALA A 56 19.01 -23.99 10.74
CA ALA A 56 20.36 -24.18 10.27
C ALA A 56 21.21 -24.88 11.35
N ARG A 57 21.98 -25.90 10.94
CA ARG A 57 22.93 -26.60 11.83
C ARG A 57 24.31 -25.96 11.84
N ILE A 58 24.51 -24.98 10.97
CA ILE A 58 25.77 -24.27 10.72
C ILE A 58 25.44 -22.79 10.69
N ASP A 59 26.42 -21.95 10.99
CA ASP A 59 26.26 -20.52 10.81
C ASP A 59 26.32 -20.18 9.33
N VAL A 60 25.18 -19.79 8.77
CA VAL A 60 25.06 -19.39 7.35
C VAL A 60 25.38 -17.91 7.13
N ALA A 61 25.60 -17.13 8.20
CA ALA A 61 26.06 -15.75 8.08
C ALA A 61 27.56 -15.69 7.76
N ASP A 62 28.34 -16.67 8.23
CA ASP A 62 29.71 -16.88 7.79
C ASP A 62 29.74 -17.70 6.50
N VAL A 63 29.69 -16.99 5.37
CA VAL A 63 29.69 -17.59 4.04
C VAL A 63 30.97 -18.39 3.78
N ALA A 64 32.11 -17.97 4.30
CA ALA A 64 33.39 -18.63 4.04
C ALA A 64 33.45 -20.00 4.74
N ASP A 65 33.07 -20.05 6.01
CA ASP A 65 33.05 -21.30 6.77
C ASP A 65 31.96 -22.26 6.24
N ALA A 66 30.79 -21.73 5.86
CA ALA A 66 29.72 -22.51 5.26
C ALA A 66 30.15 -23.17 3.92
N LEU A 67 30.87 -22.44 3.07
CA LEU A 67 31.39 -22.99 1.81
C LEU A 67 32.53 -23.98 2.04
N GLU A 68 33.43 -23.73 3.00
CA GLU A 68 34.50 -24.67 3.36
C GLU A 68 33.92 -26.01 3.86
N LEU A 69 32.83 -25.99 4.62
CA LEU A 69 32.15 -27.20 5.05
C LEU A 69 31.47 -27.96 3.90
N LEU A 70 30.96 -27.26 2.88
CA LEU A 70 30.24 -27.87 1.76
C LEU A 70 31.16 -28.36 0.65
N GLU A 71 32.21 -27.61 0.33
CA GLU A 71 33.05 -27.79 -0.87
C GLU A 71 34.54 -27.86 -0.55
N GLY A 72 34.95 -27.53 0.67
CA GLY A 72 36.35 -27.42 1.06
C GLY A 72 37.00 -28.75 1.42
N PRO A 73 38.34 -28.76 1.63
CA PRO A 73 39.08 -29.95 2.06
C PRO A 73 38.54 -30.65 3.31
N ARG A 74 37.84 -29.94 4.20
CA ARG A 74 37.21 -30.48 5.41
C ARG A 74 35.88 -31.21 5.16
N ALA A 75 35.33 -31.14 3.95
CA ALA A 75 34.05 -31.75 3.58
C ALA A 75 34.11 -33.28 3.34
N ARG A 76 35.30 -33.91 3.47
CA ARG A 76 35.52 -35.35 3.26
C ARG A 76 35.55 -36.16 4.55
#